data_AF-A0A7W6DAJ6-F1
#
_entry.id   AF-A0A7W6DAJ6-F1
#
_cell.length_a   1.000
_cell.length_b   1.000
_cell.length_c   1.000
_cell.angle_alpha   90.00
_cell.angle_beta   90.00
_cell.angle_gamma   90.00
#
_symmetry.space_group_name_H-M   'P 1'
#
loop_
_entity.id
_entity.type
_entity.pdbx_description
1 polymer ?
#
loop_
_entity_poly.entity_id
_entity_poly.type
_entity_poly.pdbx_seq_one_letter_code
_entity_poly.pdbx_strand_id
1 'polypeptide(L)'
;MASMRSTSQETSKGLPANAHLVKAFNTICGHVLAKGTRLDAFFAADDLQVKARVSTFIESLGLRPFDVGGLQMAQTLEALGLMMIGLAKNGAGTWDFALNVDIG
;
A
#
# COMPACT_ATOMS: atom_id res chain seq x y z
N MET A 1 -18.03 0.23 -20.82
CA MET A 1 -17.05 -0.33 -19.87
C MET A 1 -17.20 0.44 -18.57
N ALA A 2 -17.50 -0.23 -17.45
CA ALA A 2 -17.47 0.43 -16.15
C ALA A 2 -16.03 0.85 -15.87
N SER A 3 -15.79 2.14 -15.64
CA SER A 3 -14.51 2.64 -15.16
C SER A 3 -14.30 2.05 -13.76
N MET A 4 -13.54 0.97 -13.67
CA MET A 4 -13.23 0.32 -12.41
C MET A 4 -12.22 1.21 -11.69
N ARG A 5 -12.73 2.18 -10.92
CA ARG A 5 -11.91 3.14 -10.16
C ARG A 5 -11.56 2.55 -8.81
N SER A 6 -10.33 2.76 -8.38
CA SER A 6 -9.90 2.45 -7.00
C SER A 6 -10.63 3.33 -5.99
N THR A 7 -10.62 2.89 -4.73
CA THR A 7 -11.15 3.69 -3.62
C THR A 7 -10.43 5.04 -3.52
N SER A 8 -9.13 5.07 -3.81
CA SER A 8 -8.35 6.32 -3.89
C SER A 8 -8.87 7.27 -4.98
N GLN A 9 -9.13 6.77 -6.19
CA GLN A 9 -9.66 7.60 -7.27
C GLN A 9 -11.10 8.10 -7.02
N GLU A 10 -11.89 7.36 -6.24
CA GLU A 10 -13.19 7.85 -5.79
C GLU A 10 -13.05 8.91 -4.69
N THR A 11 -12.09 8.73 -3.77
CA THR A 11 -11.80 9.68 -2.68
C THR A 11 -11.35 11.04 -3.22
N SER A 12 -10.55 11.06 -4.30
CA SER A 12 -10.02 12.32 -4.85
C SER A 12 -11.10 13.31 -5.30
N LYS A 13 -12.30 12.85 -5.63
CA LYS A 13 -13.41 13.73 -6.06
C LYS A 13 -13.94 14.65 -4.97
N GLY A 14 -13.80 14.25 -3.70
CA GLY A 14 -14.27 15.02 -2.55
C GLY A 14 -13.17 15.88 -1.91
N LEU A 15 -11.94 15.80 -2.41
CA LEU A 15 -10.80 16.46 -1.81
C LEU A 15 -10.56 17.86 -2.41
N PRO A 16 -10.08 18.83 -1.61
CA PRO A 16 -9.57 20.09 -2.13
C PRO A 16 -8.49 19.88 -3.20
N ALA A 17 -8.38 20.81 -4.14
CA ALA A 17 -7.40 20.72 -5.24
C ALA A 17 -5.93 20.65 -4.77
N ASN A 18 -5.64 21.12 -3.55
CA ASN A 18 -4.31 21.07 -2.93
C ASN A 18 -4.09 19.86 -2.02
N ALA A 19 -5.06 18.95 -1.92
CA ALA A 19 -4.90 17.72 -1.16
C ALA A 19 -4.08 16.70 -1.96
N HIS A 20 -3.11 16.08 -1.28
CA HIS A 20 -2.28 15.04 -1.87
C HIS A 20 -2.77 13.67 -1.40
N LEU A 21 -3.06 12.79 -2.34
CA LEU A 21 -3.54 11.44 -2.05
C LEU A 21 -2.41 10.42 -2.20
N VAL A 22 -2.38 9.46 -1.28
CA VAL A 22 -1.40 8.38 -1.26
C VAL A 22 -2.12 7.07 -0.95
N LYS A 23 -1.78 6.01 -1.68
CA LYS A 23 -2.14 4.64 -1.33
C LYS A 23 -0.95 3.97 -0.67
N ALA A 24 -1.10 3.46 0.54
CA ALA A 24 -0.04 2.76 1.27
C ALA A 24 -0.64 1.76 2.28
N PHE A 25 0.22 0.91 2.85
CA PHE A 25 -0.03 0.01 3.99
C PHE A 25 -1.10 -1.09 3.82
N ASN A 26 -1.96 -1.04 2.81
CA ASN A 26 -3.07 -2.00 2.67
C ASN A 26 -2.62 -3.46 2.44
N THR A 27 -1.34 -3.67 2.11
CA THR A 27 -0.73 -4.99 1.91
C THR A 27 -0.11 -5.55 3.20
N ILE A 28 -0.25 -4.87 4.34
CA ILE A 28 0.27 -5.31 5.64
C ILE A 28 -0.91 -5.57 6.59
N CYS A 29 -1.02 -6.79 7.09
CA CYS A 29 -2.00 -7.11 8.13
C CYS A 29 -1.65 -6.41 9.45
N GLY A 30 -2.62 -5.76 10.09
CA GLY A 30 -2.36 -4.96 11.31
C GLY A 30 -1.70 -5.73 12.46
N HIS A 31 -2.07 -7.00 12.66
CA HIS A 31 -1.44 -7.85 13.69
C HIS A 31 0.00 -8.24 13.34
N VAL A 32 0.36 -8.32 12.06
CA VAL A 32 1.74 -8.52 11.60
C VAL A 32 2.54 -7.24 11.80
N LEU A 33 1.97 -6.08 11.45
CA LEU A 33 2.57 -4.77 11.70
C LEU A 33 2.89 -4.56 13.20
N ALA A 34 1.98 -4.96 14.09
CA ALA A 34 2.14 -4.81 15.53
C ALA A 34 3.32 -5.59 16.12
N LYS A 35 3.89 -6.56 15.39
CA LYS A 35 5.09 -7.29 15.81
C LYS A 35 6.37 -6.47 15.76
N GLY A 36 6.35 -5.32 15.08
CA GLY A 36 7.50 -4.41 14.99
C GLY A 36 8.69 -4.98 14.20
N THR A 37 8.47 -5.97 13.34
CA THR A 37 9.50 -6.47 12.42
C THR A 37 9.65 -5.54 11.22
N ARG A 38 10.79 -5.60 10.54
CA ARG A 38 11.00 -4.85 9.29
C ARG A 38 10.16 -5.49 8.18
N LEU A 39 9.15 -4.77 7.70
CA LEU A 39 8.24 -5.21 6.63
C LEU A 39 8.34 -4.28 5.42
N ASP A 40 7.98 -4.80 4.25
CA ASP A 40 7.94 -4.02 3.03
C ASP A 40 6.59 -3.32 2.89
N ALA A 41 6.64 -2.00 2.69
CA ALA A 41 5.47 -1.15 2.55
C ALA A 41 5.44 -0.54 1.15
N PHE A 42 4.57 -1.10 0.30
CA PHE A 42 4.31 -0.55 -1.03
C PHE A 42 3.44 0.70 -0.94
N PHE A 43 3.80 1.73 -1.70
CA PHE A 43 3.00 2.95 -1.78
C PHE A 43 2.98 3.57 -3.18
N ALA A 44 1.93 4.33 -3.47
CA ALA A 44 1.72 5.02 -4.74
C ALA A 44 1.15 6.43 -4.51
N ALA A 45 1.64 7.41 -5.27
CA ALA A 45 1.22 8.82 -5.24
C ALA A 45 1.62 9.51 -6.56
N ASP A 46 1.04 10.66 -6.91
CA ASP A 46 1.40 11.35 -8.17
C ASP A 46 2.51 12.41 -8.01
N ASP A 47 2.70 12.94 -6.80
CA ASP A 47 3.64 14.03 -6.53
C ASP A 47 4.96 13.51 -5.93
N LEU A 48 6.11 13.91 -6.52
CA LEU A 48 7.44 13.46 -6.09
C LEU A 48 7.82 13.91 -4.68
N GLN A 49 7.43 15.12 -4.27
CA GLN A 49 7.69 15.62 -2.92
C GLN A 49 6.84 14.89 -1.88
N VAL A 50 5.60 14.57 -2.22
CA VAL A 50 4.72 13.73 -1.38
C VAL A 50 5.31 12.33 -1.24
N LYS A 51 5.81 11.73 -2.33
CA LYS A 51 6.48 10.42 -2.28
C LYS A 51 7.68 10.42 -1.35
N ALA A 52 8.55 11.43 -1.44
CA ALA A 52 9.72 11.54 -0.57
C ALA A 52 9.33 11.65 0.92
N ARG A 53 8.30 12.47 1.23
CA ARG A 53 7.78 12.61 2.60
C ARG A 53 7.19 11.30 3.13
N VAL A 54 6.41 10.59 2.31
CA VAL A 54 5.83 9.31 2.71
C VAL A 54 6.90 8.22 2.86
N SER A 55 7.90 8.17 1.98
CA SER A 55 9.04 7.26 2.12
C SER A 55 9.73 7.46 3.47
N THR A 56 10.04 8.71 3.82
CA THR A 56 10.66 9.07 5.11
C THR A 56 9.77 8.67 6.29
N PHE A 57 8.45 8.90 6.18
CA PHE A 57 7.50 8.50 7.21
C PHE A 57 7.46 6.97 7.40
N ILE A 58 7.39 6.21 6.30
CA ILE A 58 7.42 4.74 6.33
C ILE A 58 8.71 4.23 6.97
N GLU A 59 9.87 4.80 6.62
CA GLU A 59 11.16 4.47 7.23
C GLU A 59 11.19 4.75 8.73
N SER A 60 10.59 5.87 9.16
CA SER A 60 10.50 6.22 10.59
C SER A 60 9.67 5.23 11.41
N LEU A 61 8.81 4.44 10.76
CA LEU A 61 8.05 3.34 11.36
C LEU A 61 8.84 2.02 11.40
N GLY A 62 10.09 2.00 10.94
CA GLY A 62 10.92 0.79 10.85
C GLY A 62 10.59 -0.12 9.66
N LEU A 63 9.83 0.39 8.68
CA LEU A 63 9.42 -0.34 7.47
C LEU A 63 10.34 -0.01 6.29
N ARG A 64 10.35 -0.85 5.25
CA ARG A 64 11.08 -0.60 4.00
C ARG A 64 10.11 -0.04 2.94
N PRO A 65 10.23 1.24 2.55
CA PRO A 65 9.34 1.83 1.56
C PRO A 65 9.65 1.31 0.15
N PHE A 66 8.60 1.00 -0.60
CA PHE A 66 8.68 0.72 -2.03
C PHE A 66 7.68 1.57 -2.80
N ASP A 67 8.18 2.57 -3.51
CA ASP A 67 7.39 3.37 -4.44
C ASP A 67 7.07 2.53 -5.68
N VAL A 68 5.78 2.25 -5.91
CA VAL A 68 5.32 1.47 -7.07
C VAL A 68 4.79 2.34 -8.20
N GLY A 69 4.89 3.66 -8.12
CA GLY A 69 4.51 4.59 -9.20
C GLY A 69 3.38 5.57 -8.82
N GLY A 70 2.63 5.99 -9.84
CA GLY A 70 1.52 6.96 -9.73
C GLY A 70 0.27 6.40 -9.06
N LEU A 71 -0.71 7.25 -8.73
CA LEU A 71 -2.00 6.86 -8.15
C LEU A 71 -2.79 5.88 -9.02
N GLN A 72 -2.48 5.73 -10.32
CA GLN A 72 -3.03 4.64 -11.14
C GLN A 72 -2.75 3.24 -10.54
N MET A 73 -1.68 3.08 -9.75
CA MET A 73 -1.34 1.82 -9.09
C MET A 73 -2.15 1.54 -7.81
N ALA A 74 -2.97 2.50 -7.36
CA ALA A 74 -3.79 2.30 -6.17
C ALA A 74 -4.77 1.11 -6.32
N GLN A 75 -5.32 0.91 -7.52
CA GLN A 75 -6.19 -0.24 -7.79
C GLN A 75 -5.43 -1.57 -7.71
N THR A 76 -4.19 -1.61 -8.22
CA THR A 76 -3.35 -2.81 -8.14
C THR A 76 -2.98 -3.12 -6.69
N LEU A 77 -2.64 -2.11 -5.89
CA LEU A 77 -2.39 -2.29 -4.45
C LEU A 77 -3.65 -2.78 -3.71
N GLU A 78 -4.84 -2.29 -4.06
CA GLU A 78 -6.12 -2.80 -3.53
C GLU A 78 -6.33 -4.27 -3.88
N ALA A 79 -6.14 -4.63 -5.15
CA ALA A 79 -6.23 -6.01 -5.61
C ALA A 79 -5.20 -6.92 -4.92
N LEU A 80 -4.00 -6.42 -4.66
CA LEU A 80 -2.95 -7.16 -3.93
C LEU A 80 -3.34 -7.42 -2.48
N GLY A 81 -3.96 -6.44 -1.80
CA GLY A 81 -4.54 -6.65 -0.46
C GLY A 81 -5.66 -7.70 -0.46
N LEU A 82 -6.53 -7.67 -1.47
CA LEU A 82 -7.57 -8.70 -1.65
C LEU A 82 -6.97 -10.09 -1.91
N MET A 83 -5.92 -10.17 -2.73
CA MET A 83 -5.17 -11.41 -2.97
C MET A 83 -4.57 -11.96 -1.67
N MET A 84 -3.97 -11.09 -0.83
CA MET A 84 -3.45 -11.48 0.49
C MET A 84 -4.53 -12.10 1.38
N ILE A 85 -5.73 -11.51 1.43
CA ILE A 85 -6.88 -12.10 2.15
C ILE A 85 -7.24 -13.48 1.59
N GLY A 86 -7.26 -13.63 0.26
CA GLY A 86 -7.51 -14.91 -0.39
C GLY A 86 -6.44 -15.96 -0.07
N LEU A 87 -5.16 -15.58 -0.08
CA LEU A 87 -4.05 -16.45 0.25
C LEU A 87 -4.11 -16.91 1.72
N ALA A 88 -4.40 -15.99 2.65
CA ALA A 88 -4.59 -16.32 4.06
C ALA A 88 -5.65 -17.40 4.28
N LYS A 89 -6.80 -17.24 3.61
CA LYS A 89 -7.95 -18.14 3.75
C LYS A 89 -7.75 -19.51 3.11
N ASN A 90 -7.04 -19.58 1.98
CA ASN A 90 -7.08 -20.77 1.12
C ASN A 90 -5.73 -21.50 0.97
N GLY A 91 -4.60 -20.84 1.20
CA GLY A 91 -3.28 -21.40 0.87
C GLY A 91 -2.24 -21.32 1.98
N ALA A 92 -2.22 -20.23 2.74
CA ALA A 92 -1.19 -20.03 3.77
C ALA A 92 -1.50 -20.75 5.09
N GLY A 93 -2.77 -21.02 5.39
CA GLY A 93 -3.18 -21.61 6.68
C GLY A 93 -2.96 -20.69 7.89
N THR A 94 -2.55 -19.44 7.65
CA THR A 94 -2.29 -18.43 8.68
C THR A 94 -2.55 -17.03 8.11
N TRP A 95 -2.78 -16.07 9.00
CA TRP A 95 -2.80 -14.64 8.68
C TRP A 95 -1.46 -13.96 8.99
N ASP A 96 -0.55 -14.71 9.60
CA ASP A 96 0.73 -14.23 10.09
C ASP A 96 1.81 -14.29 9.01
N PHE A 97 1.63 -13.49 7.96
CA PHE A 97 2.58 -13.38 6.86
C PHE A 97 2.55 -11.99 6.24
N ALA A 98 3.59 -11.68 5.49
CA ALA A 98 3.73 -10.45 4.73
C ALA A 98 4.36 -10.74 3.36
N LEU A 99 4.14 -9.83 2.42
CA LEU A 99 4.91 -9.81 1.18
C LEU A 99 6.31 -9.30 1.47
N ASN A 100 7.30 -9.92 0.83
CA ASN A 100 8.70 -9.53 0.90
C ASN A 100 9.24 -9.39 -0.53
N VAL A 101 10.02 -8.34 -0.73
CA VAL A 101 10.78 -8.05 -1.94
C VAL A 101 12.24 -8.43 -1.68
N ASP A 102 12.59 -9.60 -2.20
CA ASP A 102 13.97 -10.09 -2.20
C ASP A 102 14.73 -9.45 -3.38
N ILE A 103 15.52 -8.41 -3.06
CA ILE A 103 16.39 -7.72 -4.00
C ILE A 103 17.74 -7.57 -3.31
N GLY A 104 18.72 -8.37 -3.77
CA GLY A 104 20.15 -8.21 -3.53
C GLY A 104 20.59 -8.32 -2.08
#